data_AF-A0A4S8JY96-F1
#
_entry.id   AF-A0A4S8JY96-F1
#
_cell.length_a   1.000
_cell.length_b   1.000
_cell.length_c   1.000
_cell.angle_alpha   90.00
_cell.angle_beta   90.00
_cell.angle_gamma   90.00
#
_symmetry.space_group_name_H-M   'P 1'
#
loop_
_entity.id
_entity.type
_entity.pdbx_description
1 polymer ?
#
loop_
_entity_poly.entity_id
_entity_poly.type
_entity_poly.pdbx_seq_one_letter_code
_entity_poly.pdbx_strand_id
1 'polypeptide(L)'
;MAPASRASLLLGLMIVAVVAPVAIAQFGNIIVSGTVPCSTSTTTVTAATPVFPNATVLLQCGSNVISSAITNINGVFTMLVNPVDSLLTLLNSCKLVIPTPLSTCNTSLPSTGILQSPMQLLSHGLLGGILGVIVNVVPTLFTFVQNLG
;
A
#
# COMPACT_ATOMS: atom_id res chain seq x y z
N MET A 1 68.65 -7.70 -12.95
CA MET A 1 67.76 -7.36 -11.83
C MET A 1 67.79 -5.84 -11.64
N ALA A 2 66.71 -5.15 -12.03
CA ALA A 2 66.55 -3.70 -11.88
C ALA A 2 65.52 -3.43 -10.77
N PRO A 3 65.64 -2.32 -10.00
CA PRO A 3 64.81 -2.08 -8.83
C PRO A 3 63.37 -1.77 -9.24
N ALA A 4 62.43 -2.46 -8.59
CA ALA A 4 61.00 -2.27 -8.75
C ALA A 4 60.63 -0.80 -8.45
N SER A 5 60.14 -0.11 -9.48
CA SER A 5 59.67 1.27 -9.40
C SER A 5 58.41 1.33 -8.54
N ARG A 6 58.57 1.88 -7.33
CA ARG A 6 57.54 2.12 -6.31
C ARG A 6 56.34 2.96 -6.79
N ALA A 7 56.44 3.55 -7.98
CA ALA A 7 55.39 4.39 -8.56
C ALA A 7 54.17 3.58 -9.02
N SER A 8 54.33 2.31 -9.40
CA SER A 8 53.24 1.53 -10.00
C SER A 8 52.29 0.89 -8.98
N LEU A 9 52.62 0.92 -7.68
CA LEU A 9 51.81 0.29 -6.63
C LEU A 9 50.74 1.24 -6.03
N LEU A 10 50.81 2.54 -6.32
CA LEU A 10 49.93 3.56 -5.74
C LEU A 10 48.72 3.91 -6.60
N LEU A 11 48.65 3.42 -7.85
CA LEU A 11 47.55 3.69 -8.78
C LEU A 11 46.47 2.58 -8.80
N GLY A 12 46.50 1.67 -7.83
CA GLY A 12 45.58 0.52 -7.75
C GLY A 12 44.57 0.59 -6.59
N LEU A 13 44.50 1.71 -5.87
CA LEU A 13 43.66 1.81 -4.67
C LEU A 13 42.63 2.94 -4.83
N MET A 14 41.37 2.61 -4.54
CA MET A 14 40.20 3.46 -4.43
C MET A 14 39.26 3.55 -5.66
N ILE A 15 38.71 2.41 -6.06
CA ILE A 15 37.29 2.37 -6.43
C ILE A 15 36.58 1.51 -5.37
N VAL A 16 36.44 2.06 -4.17
CA VAL A 16 35.50 1.51 -3.19
C VAL A 16 34.13 1.98 -3.66
N ALA A 17 33.41 1.10 -4.35
CA ALA A 17 31.99 1.30 -4.62
C ALA A 17 31.29 1.36 -3.25
N VAL A 18 30.95 2.58 -2.82
CA VAL A 18 30.15 2.80 -1.62
C VAL A 18 28.76 2.26 -1.91
N VAL A 19 28.53 0.99 -1.57
CA VAL A 19 27.19 0.47 -1.35
C VAL A 19 26.73 1.08 -0.03
N ALA A 20 26.26 2.32 -0.08
CA ALA A 20 25.66 2.96 1.09
C ALA A 20 24.45 2.09 1.48
N PRO A 21 24.34 1.64 2.74
CA PRO A 21 23.08 1.10 3.22
C PRO A 21 22.05 2.23 3.08
N VAL A 22 21.04 2.01 2.23
CA VAL A 22 19.86 2.88 2.17
C VAL A 22 19.30 2.93 3.58
N ALA A 23 19.34 4.11 4.20
CA ALA A 23 18.73 4.33 5.48
C ALA A 23 17.24 3.95 5.35
N ILE A 24 16.83 2.92 6.06
CA ILE A 24 15.42 2.59 6.19
C ILE A 24 14.82 3.79 6.91
N ALA A 25 14.04 4.60 6.18
CA ALA A 25 13.26 5.66 6.82
C ALA A 25 12.43 4.97 7.91
N GLN A 26 12.70 5.32 9.17
CA GLN A 26 11.97 4.77 10.31
C GLN A 26 10.58 5.41 10.30
N PHE A 27 9.66 4.82 9.53
CA PHE A 27 8.26 5.21 9.58
C PHE A 27 7.74 4.87 10.97
N GLY A 28 7.16 5.87 11.65
CA GLY A 28 6.62 5.66 13.00
C GLY A 28 5.36 4.80 12.92
N ASN A 29 4.48 5.10 11.96
CA ASN A 29 3.26 4.35 11.68
C ASN A 29 2.81 4.56 10.22
N ILE A 30 2.35 3.50 9.56
CA ILE A 30 1.65 3.60 8.26
C ILE A 30 0.16 3.37 8.50
N ILE A 31 -0.65 4.34 8.09
CA ILE A 31 -2.11 4.30 8.18
C ILE A 31 -2.65 4.10 6.77
N VAL A 32 -3.49 3.08 6.59
CA VAL A 32 -4.22 2.84 5.35
C VAL A 32 -5.70 3.10 5.62
N SER A 33 -6.30 4.04 4.90
CA SER A 33 -7.70 4.40 5.10
C SER A 33 -8.39 4.76 3.80
N GLY A 34 -9.71 4.71 3.81
CA GLY A 34 -10.53 5.08 2.67
C GLY A 34 -11.98 4.69 2.83
N THR A 35 -12.75 4.84 1.76
CA THR A 35 -14.17 4.49 1.71
C THR A 35 -14.38 3.44 0.63
N VAL A 36 -15.07 2.34 0.96
CA VAL A 36 -15.43 1.31 -0.02
C VAL A 36 -16.77 1.66 -0.68
N PRO A 37 -16.80 1.84 -2.00
CA PRO A 37 -18.02 2.14 -2.73
C PRO A 37 -18.85 0.88 -2.96
N CYS A 38 -20.17 1.02 -2.92
CA CYS A 38 -21.12 -0.02 -3.32
C CYS A 38 -21.35 0.06 -4.84
N SER A 39 -20.34 -0.31 -5.62
CA SER A 39 -20.35 -0.28 -7.09
C SER A 39 -19.31 -1.26 -7.63
N THR A 40 -19.45 -1.66 -8.91
CA THR A 40 -18.48 -2.50 -9.62
C THR A 40 -17.24 -1.73 -10.06
N SER A 41 -17.33 -0.42 -10.23
CA SER A 41 -16.16 0.42 -10.44
C SER A 41 -16.42 1.87 -10.10
N THR A 42 -15.43 2.52 -9.48
CA THR A 42 -15.42 3.96 -9.21
C THR A 42 -14.00 4.45 -9.06
N THR A 43 -13.69 5.58 -9.69
CA THR A 43 -12.43 6.32 -9.54
C THR A 43 -12.52 7.42 -8.49
N THR A 44 -13.74 7.88 -8.16
CA THR A 44 -13.98 8.93 -7.18
C THR A 44 -15.12 8.55 -6.26
N VAL A 45 -14.89 8.61 -4.94
CA VAL A 45 -15.92 8.46 -3.92
C VAL A 45 -16.28 9.85 -3.40
N THR A 46 -17.52 10.27 -3.58
CA THR A 46 -18.06 11.54 -3.07
C THR A 46 -19.08 11.26 -1.97
N ALA A 47 -19.58 12.32 -1.32
CA ALA A 47 -20.61 12.19 -0.29
C ALA A 47 -21.92 11.55 -0.79
N ALA A 48 -22.19 11.59 -2.10
CA ALA A 48 -23.37 11.00 -2.70
C ALA A 48 -23.14 9.56 -3.22
N THR A 49 -21.90 9.08 -3.24
CA THR A 49 -21.57 7.73 -3.71
C THR A 49 -22.14 6.71 -2.72
N PRO A 50 -22.95 5.73 -3.16
CA PRO A 50 -23.37 4.63 -2.31
C PRO A 50 -22.16 3.90 -1.74
N VAL A 51 -22.20 3.58 -0.45
CA VAL A 51 -21.07 3.01 0.28
C VAL A 51 -21.35 1.57 0.69
N PHE A 52 -20.30 0.80 0.97
CA PHE A 52 -20.39 -0.59 1.37
C PHE A 52 -20.12 -0.74 2.88
N PRO A 53 -21.17 -0.77 3.73
CA PRO A 53 -21.02 -0.92 5.17
C PRO A 53 -20.73 -2.37 5.59
N ASN A 54 -20.03 -2.54 6.72
CA ASN A 54 -19.68 -3.84 7.31
C ASN A 54 -18.96 -4.81 6.34
N ALA A 55 -18.27 -4.27 5.35
CA ALA A 55 -17.46 -5.02 4.41
C ALA A 55 -16.11 -5.35 5.04
N THR A 56 -15.63 -6.57 4.81
CA THR A 56 -14.26 -6.93 5.17
C THR A 56 -13.31 -6.34 4.12
N VAL A 57 -12.28 -5.63 4.58
CA VAL A 57 -11.23 -5.06 3.74
C VAL A 57 -9.92 -5.71 4.14
N LEU A 58 -9.28 -6.40 3.19
CA LEU A 58 -8.01 -7.07 3.37
C LEU A 58 -6.93 -6.29 2.64
N LEU A 59 -5.84 -5.98 3.33
CA LEU A 59 -4.64 -5.47 2.72
C LEU A 59 -3.73 -6.65 2.37
N GLN A 60 -3.62 -6.93 1.07
CA GLN A 60 -2.93 -8.11 0.57
C GLN A 60 -1.69 -7.72 -0.23
N CYS A 61 -0.54 -8.26 0.15
CA CYS A 61 0.74 -8.14 -0.54
C CYS A 61 1.13 -9.50 -1.12
N GLY A 62 1.14 -9.63 -2.45
CA GLY A 62 1.26 -10.95 -3.10
C GLY A 62 0.14 -11.89 -2.66
N SER A 63 0.46 -13.01 -2.02
CA SER A 63 -0.50 -13.99 -1.47
C SER A 63 -0.81 -13.79 0.02
N ASN A 64 -0.16 -12.84 0.69
CA ASN A 64 -0.26 -12.68 2.14
C ASN A 64 -1.16 -11.50 2.50
N VAL A 65 -2.06 -11.70 3.45
CA VAL A 65 -2.82 -10.62 4.07
C VAL A 65 -1.98 -10.08 5.22
N ILE A 66 -1.57 -8.81 5.12
CA ILE A 66 -0.70 -8.17 6.11
C ILE A 66 -1.48 -7.32 7.12
N SER A 67 -2.72 -6.93 6.78
CA SER A 67 -3.63 -6.22 7.67
C SER A 67 -5.08 -6.37 7.19
N SER A 68 -6.04 -6.12 8.07
CA SER A 68 -7.47 -6.18 7.75
C SER A 68 -8.27 -5.18 8.57
N ALA A 69 -9.37 -4.69 8.01
CA ALA A 69 -10.36 -3.87 8.70
C ALA A 69 -11.78 -4.24 8.27
N ILE A 70 -12.75 -3.73 9.02
CA ILE A 70 -14.16 -3.79 8.66
C ILE A 70 -14.63 -2.36 8.43
N THR A 71 -15.37 -2.11 7.34
CA THR A 71 -15.93 -0.79 7.09
C THR A 71 -17.05 -0.47 8.09
N ASN A 72 -17.10 0.78 8.54
CA ASN A 72 -18.20 1.27 9.37
C ASN A 72 -19.48 1.50 8.55
N ILE A 73 -20.52 2.07 9.17
CA ILE A 73 -21.80 2.35 8.51
C ILE A 73 -21.70 3.30 7.30
N ASN A 74 -20.67 4.14 7.28
CA ASN A 74 -20.38 5.05 6.17
C ASN A 74 -19.45 4.43 5.12
N GLY A 75 -19.17 3.13 5.20
CA GLY A 75 -18.24 2.43 4.31
C GLY A 75 -16.77 2.79 4.52
N VAL A 76 -16.43 3.52 5.58
CA VAL A 76 -15.06 3.97 5.86
C VAL A 76 -14.32 2.87 6.62
N PHE A 77 -13.08 2.60 6.21
CA PHE A 77 -12.15 1.73 6.93
C PHE A 77 -10.86 2.49 7.27
N THR A 78 -10.21 2.06 8.34
CA THR A 78 -8.87 2.49 8.74
C THR A 78 -8.14 1.28 9.31
N MET A 79 -6.89 1.09 8.91
CA MET A 79 -6.02 0.05 9.47
C MET A 79 -4.60 0.57 9.65
N LEU A 80 -3.92 0.02 10.65
CA LEU A 80 -2.51 0.26 10.90
C LEU A 80 -1.69 -0.85 10.23
N VAL A 81 -0.59 -0.45 9.63
CA VAL A 81 0.38 -1.35 9.00
C VAL A 81 1.70 -1.20 9.72
N ASN A 82 2.32 -2.34 10.06
CA ASN A 82 3.59 -2.35 10.74
C ASN A 82 4.69 -1.78 9.83
N PRO A 83 5.55 -0.87 10.31
CA PRO A 83 6.57 -0.19 9.50
C PRO A 83 7.75 -1.06 9.10
N VAL A 84 7.74 -2.37 9.44
CA VAL A 84 8.72 -3.34 8.93
C VAL A 84 8.61 -3.51 7.42
N ASP A 85 7.42 -3.33 6.85
CA ASP A 85 7.24 -3.31 5.40
C ASP A 85 7.61 -1.93 4.86
N SER A 86 8.47 -1.91 3.83
CA SER A 86 8.82 -0.65 3.19
C SER A 86 7.57 0.01 2.58
N LEU A 87 7.45 1.33 2.70
CA LEU A 87 6.37 2.06 2.03
C LEU A 87 6.34 1.75 0.52
N LEU A 88 7.51 1.55 -0.09
CA LEU A 88 7.63 1.20 -1.49
C LEU A 88 6.98 -0.16 -1.81
N THR A 89 7.19 -1.18 -0.97
CA THR A 89 6.54 -2.49 -1.13
C THR A 89 5.03 -2.39 -0.95
N LEU A 90 4.57 -1.56 -0.01
CA LEU A 90 3.14 -1.32 0.19
C LEU A 90 2.47 -0.72 -1.05
N LEU A 91 3.12 0.26 -1.69
CA LEU A 91 2.57 0.97 -2.84
C LEU A 91 2.67 0.17 -4.15
N ASN A 92 3.67 -0.69 -4.31
CA ASN A 92 3.92 -1.41 -5.56
C ASN A 92 3.44 -2.86 -5.58
N SER A 93 3.42 -3.54 -4.42
CA SER A 93 3.20 -4.98 -4.34
C SER A 93 1.93 -5.38 -3.60
N CYS A 94 1.19 -4.39 -3.08
CA CYS A 94 0.01 -4.62 -2.27
C CYS A 94 -1.23 -3.97 -2.87
N LYS A 95 -2.38 -4.55 -2.54
CA LYS A 95 -3.70 -4.08 -2.95
C LYS A 95 -4.70 -4.30 -1.83
N LEU A 96 -5.76 -3.52 -1.85
CA LEU A 96 -6.95 -3.80 -1.06
C LEU A 96 -7.78 -4.83 -1.79
N VAL A 97 -8.29 -5.82 -1.05
CA VAL A 97 -9.20 -6.86 -1.52
C VAL A 97 -10.40 -6.87 -0.59
N ILE A 98 -11.58 -6.74 -1.16
CA ILE A 98 -12.86 -6.75 -0.48
C ILE A 98 -13.58 -8.00 -0.96
N PRO A 99 -13.49 -9.11 -0.20
CA PRO A 99 -14.12 -10.37 -0.57
C PRO A 99 -15.63 -10.38 -0.32
N THR A 100 -16.16 -9.38 0.39
CA THR A 100 -17.60 -9.27 0.65
C THR A 100 -18.36 -9.06 -0.66
N PRO A 101 -19.35 -9.90 -1.00
CA PRO A 101 -20.09 -9.78 -2.25
C PRO A 101 -20.80 -8.44 -2.39
N LEU A 102 -20.70 -7.76 -3.55
CA LEU A 102 -21.38 -6.47 -3.76
C LEU A 102 -22.91 -6.58 -3.63
N SER A 103 -23.47 -7.75 -3.88
CA SER A 103 -24.90 -8.04 -3.67
C SER A 103 -25.37 -7.76 -2.23
N THR A 104 -24.47 -7.75 -1.23
CA THR A 104 -24.85 -7.45 0.16
C THR A 104 -25.14 -5.97 0.40
N CYS A 105 -24.57 -5.07 -0.40
CA CYS A 105 -24.85 -3.63 -0.31
C CYS A 105 -25.90 -3.18 -1.32
N ASN A 106 -25.97 -3.83 -2.50
CA ASN A 106 -27.03 -3.62 -3.49
C ASN A 106 -27.29 -4.92 -4.24
N THR A 107 -28.50 -5.46 -4.10
CA THR A 107 -28.91 -6.75 -4.67
C THR A 107 -28.88 -6.83 -6.20
N SER A 108 -28.79 -5.68 -6.90
CA SER A 108 -28.62 -5.63 -8.35
C SER A 108 -27.16 -5.79 -8.80
N LEU A 109 -26.20 -5.81 -7.87
CA LEU A 109 -24.78 -6.01 -8.14
C LEU A 109 -24.39 -7.49 -8.06
N PRO A 110 -23.24 -7.89 -8.67
CA PRO A 110 -22.80 -9.28 -8.66
C PRO A 110 -22.62 -9.87 -7.26
N SER A 111 -23.03 -11.12 -7.10
CA SER A 111 -22.86 -11.92 -5.87
C SER A 111 -21.57 -12.73 -5.83
N THR A 112 -20.87 -12.86 -6.96
CA THR A 112 -19.63 -13.64 -7.10
C THR A 112 -18.52 -12.79 -7.68
N GLY A 113 -17.40 -12.72 -6.97
CA GLY A 113 -16.23 -11.94 -7.34
C GLY A 113 -15.72 -11.12 -6.17
N ILE A 114 -14.71 -10.29 -6.44
CA ILE A 114 -14.06 -9.46 -5.42
C ILE A 114 -13.94 -8.02 -5.93
N LEU A 115 -14.00 -7.06 -5.02
CA LEU A 115 -13.62 -5.69 -5.33
C LEU A 115 -12.16 -5.49 -4.90
N GLN A 116 -11.34 -4.90 -5.75
CA GLN A 116 -9.94 -4.62 -5.42
C GLN A 116 -9.53 -3.20 -5.77
N SER A 117 -8.53 -2.68 -5.05
CA SER A 117 -8.00 -1.35 -5.27
C SER A 117 -6.47 -1.29 -5.11
N PRO A 118 -5.74 -0.69 -6.06
CA PRO A 118 -4.36 -0.28 -5.81
C PRO A 118 -4.32 0.92 -4.86
N MET A 119 -3.19 1.12 -4.22
CA MET A 119 -3.02 2.20 -3.24
C MET A 119 -2.06 3.27 -3.73
N GLN A 120 -2.23 4.48 -3.20
CA GLN A 120 -1.33 5.60 -3.42
C GLN A 120 -1.07 6.34 -2.11
N LEU A 121 0.06 7.03 -2.07
CA LEU A 121 0.35 7.97 -0.99
C LEU A 121 -0.55 9.20 -1.14
N LEU A 122 -1.22 9.61 -0.06
CA LEU A 122 -1.96 10.86 -0.06
C LEU A 122 -0.98 12.04 -0.23
N SER A 123 -1.32 13.05 -1.02
CA SER A 123 -0.42 14.15 -1.43
C SER A 123 0.15 15.00 -0.27
N HIS A 124 -0.33 14.80 0.96
CA HIS A 124 0.18 15.37 2.21
C HIS A 124 0.26 14.31 3.32
N GLY A 125 0.35 13.04 2.93
CA GLY A 125 0.28 11.90 3.83
C GLY A 125 1.54 11.70 4.66
N LEU A 126 2.62 12.45 4.40
CA LEU A 126 3.84 12.45 5.19
C LEU A 126 3.78 13.56 6.23
N LEU A 127 3.27 13.24 7.41
CA LEU A 127 3.30 14.15 8.54
C LEU A 127 4.48 13.78 9.43
N GLY A 128 5.57 14.55 9.31
CA GLY A 128 6.75 14.42 10.15
C GLY A 128 6.62 15.26 11.42
N GLY A 129 6.90 14.66 12.58
CA GLY A 129 6.97 15.35 13.87
C GLY A 129 8.02 14.74 14.80
N ILE A 130 8.15 15.29 16.00
CA ILE A 130 9.10 14.85 17.04
C ILE A 130 8.94 13.37 17.48
N LEU A 131 7.80 12.73 17.13
CA LEU A 131 7.47 11.33 17.48
C LEU A 131 7.55 10.37 16.28
N GLY A 132 8.10 10.80 15.14
CA GLY A 132 8.23 10.00 13.92
C GLY A 132 7.39 10.50 12.75
N VAL A 133 7.53 9.82 11.60
CA VAL A 133 6.78 10.12 10.36
C VAL A 133 5.54 9.23 10.30
N ILE A 134 4.36 9.84 10.22
CA ILE A 134 3.11 9.15 9.90
C ILE A 134 2.94 9.18 8.39
N VAL A 135 2.59 8.04 7.80
CA VAL A 135 2.31 7.89 6.38
C VAL A 135 0.84 7.55 6.17
N ASN A 136 0.12 8.35 5.38
CA ASN A 136 -1.28 8.08 5.03
C ASN A 136 -1.41 7.58 3.58
N VAL A 137 -1.92 6.37 3.44
CA VAL A 137 -2.08 5.64 2.19
C VAL A 137 -3.57 5.43 1.94
N VAL A 138 -3.99 5.72 0.70
CA VAL A 138 -5.41 5.69 0.30
C VAL A 138 -5.61 4.83 -0.94
N PRO A 139 -6.81 4.24 -1.14
CA PRO A 139 -7.16 3.60 -2.41
C PRO A 139 -7.15 4.62 -3.56
N THR A 140 -6.83 4.14 -4.75
CA THR A 140 -6.81 4.95 -6.00
C THR A 140 -8.13 4.82 -6.76
N LEU A 141 -8.52 3.57 -7.04
CA LEU A 141 -9.68 3.20 -7.83
C LEU A 141 -10.17 1.83 -7.37
N PHE A 142 -11.47 1.62 -7.38
CA PHE A 142 -12.05 0.32 -7.11
C PHE A 142 -12.46 -0.35 -8.42
N THR A 143 -12.07 -1.61 -8.57
CA THR A 143 -12.41 -2.44 -9.72
C THR A 143 -12.93 -3.78 -9.27
N PHE A 144 -14.04 -4.19 -9.86
CA PHE A 144 -14.61 -5.49 -9.64
C PHE A 144 -13.93 -6.51 -10.53
N VAL A 145 -13.49 -7.61 -9.93
CA VAL A 145 -12.96 -8.78 -10.64
C VAL A 145 -13.92 -9.93 -10.42
N GLN A 146 -14.53 -10.37 -11.52
CA GLN A 146 -15.31 -11.61 -11.53
C GLN A 146 -14.36 -12.76 -11.22
N ASN A 147 -14.66 -13.52 -10.17
CA ASN A 147 -13.99 -14.78 -9.93
C ASN A 147 -14.72 -15.82 -10.78
N LEU A 148 -14.25 -16.05 -12.01
CA LEU A 148 -14.71 -17.19 -12.80
C LEU A 148 -14.13 -18.44 -12.12
N GLY A 149 -14.96 -19.11 -11.33
CA GLY A 149 -14.64 -20.42 -10.76
C GLY A 149 -14.32 -21.46 -11.82
#